data_AF-A0A3A4B989-F1
#
_entry.id   AF-A0A3A4B989-F1
#
_cell.length_a   1.000
_cell.length_b   1.000
_cell.length_c   1.000
_cell.angle_alpha   90.00
_cell.angle_beta   90.00
_cell.angle_gamma   90.00
#
_symmetry.space_group_name_H-M   'P 1'
#
loop_
_entity.id
_entity.type
_entity.pdbx_description
1 polymer ?
#
loop_
_entity_poly.entity_id
_entity_poly.type
_entity_poly.pdbx_seq_one_letter_code
_entity_poly.pdbx_strand_id
1 'polypeptide(L)'
;MAPDLTRYLRLPVDADDGFPQSFRLALGAATYTVALTVTVVEEERLRGGRPLVLPEDGAFMVASVTRESPGAPEVVLRRKLVPYLELEAAELSLVFLSMVVDPRNLGAAGAYGSEVRAGVAVRWAL
;
A
#
# COMPACT_ATOMS: atom_id res chain seq x y z
N MET A 1 -5.94 -12.67 -15.36
CA MET A 1 -4.71 -13.47 -15.17
C MET A 1 -4.04 -12.95 -13.91
N ALA A 2 -3.75 -13.80 -12.93
CA ALA A 2 -3.06 -13.35 -11.71
C ALA A 2 -1.60 -12.99 -12.06
N PRO A 3 -1.03 -11.93 -11.46
CA PRO A 3 0.35 -11.53 -11.73
C PRO A 3 1.33 -12.64 -11.29
N ASP A 4 2.37 -12.86 -12.08
CA ASP A 4 3.47 -13.76 -11.74
C ASP A 4 4.30 -13.17 -10.59
N LEU A 5 4.00 -13.61 -9.37
CA LEU A 5 4.60 -13.09 -8.13
C LEU A 5 6.09 -13.40 -8.00
N THR A 6 6.64 -14.33 -8.79
CA THR A 6 8.08 -14.65 -8.74
C THR A 6 8.96 -13.49 -9.19
N ARG A 7 8.38 -12.50 -9.89
CA ARG A 7 9.07 -11.30 -10.37
C ARG A 7 9.02 -10.12 -9.39
N TYR A 8 8.36 -10.28 -8.25
CA TYR A 8 8.13 -9.19 -7.31
C TYR A 8 8.90 -9.41 -6.01
N LEU A 9 9.58 -8.35 -5.57
CA LEU A 9 10.11 -8.25 -4.22
C LEU A 9 8.96 -7.90 -3.27
N ARG A 10 8.96 -8.46 -2.06
CA ARG A 10 7.96 -8.12 -1.04
C ARG A 10 8.17 -6.67 -0.60
N LEU A 11 7.10 -5.88 -0.60
CA LEU A 11 7.11 -4.55 0.01
C LEU A 11 7.21 -4.68 1.55
N PRO A 12 7.98 -3.82 2.22
CA PRO A 12 8.19 -3.87 3.66
C PRO A 12 6.99 -3.25 4.42
N VAL A 13 5.78 -3.75 4.16
CA VAL A 13 4.59 -3.35 4.91
C VAL A 13 4.53 -4.18 6.18
N ASP A 14 4.71 -3.52 7.31
CA ASP A 14 4.39 -4.07 8.63
C ASP A 14 3.05 -3.52 9.08
N ALA A 15 2.01 -4.36 9.07
CA ALA A 15 0.66 -3.93 9.39
C ALA A 15 0.48 -3.65 10.89
N ASP A 16 1.40 -4.11 11.74
CA ASP A 16 1.38 -3.85 13.17
C ASP A 16 1.84 -2.42 13.49
N ASP A 17 2.52 -1.72 12.57
CA ASP A 17 2.85 -0.29 12.73
C ASP A 17 1.60 0.61 12.66
N GLY A 18 0.49 0.08 12.14
CA GLY A 18 -0.76 0.81 11.95
C GLY A 18 -0.80 1.65 10.68
N PHE A 19 -1.97 2.24 10.42
CA PHE A 19 -2.23 3.09 9.25
C PHE A 19 -2.68 4.48 9.68
N PRO A 20 -2.21 5.57 9.03
CA PRO A 20 -1.35 5.57 7.84
C PRO A 20 0.08 5.10 8.13
N GLN A 21 0.70 4.45 7.13
CA GLN A 21 2.09 4.00 7.19
C GLN A 21 2.85 4.56 6.00
N SER A 22 4.12 4.88 6.18
CA SER A 22 5.02 5.20 5.09
C SER A 22 6.39 4.55 5.27
N PHE A 23 7.03 4.22 4.16
CA PHE A 23 8.37 3.67 4.16
C PHE A 23 9.12 4.09 2.90
N ARG A 24 10.45 4.09 3.02
CA ARG A 24 11.37 4.45 1.94
C ARG A 24 11.84 3.18 1.23
N LEU A 25 11.85 3.20 -0.09
CA LEU A 25 12.24 2.09 -0.95
C LEU A 25 13.31 2.59 -1.92
N ALA A 26 14.53 2.07 -1.81
CA ALA A 26 15.54 2.22 -2.85
C ALA A 26 15.43 1.04 -3.80
N LEU A 27 15.09 1.30 -5.07
CA LEU A 27 14.93 0.25 -6.07
C LEU A 27 15.29 0.77 -7.46
N GLY A 28 16.14 0.03 -8.18
CA GLY A 28 16.75 0.53 -9.41
C GLY A 28 17.69 1.71 -9.12
N ALA A 29 17.60 2.77 -9.91
CA ALA A 29 18.43 3.97 -9.77
C ALA A 29 17.80 5.09 -8.92
N ALA A 30 16.60 4.86 -8.38
CA ALA A 30 15.83 5.88 -7.68
C ALA A 30 15.44 5.44 -6.27
N THR A 31 15.08 6.42 -5.45
CA THR A 31 14.48 6.19 -4.15
C THR A 31 13.05 6.71 -4.15
N TYR A 32 12.15 5.99 -3.52
CA TYR A 32 10.74 6.29 -3.47
C TYR A 32 10.27 6.29 -2.01
N THR A 33 9.36 7.19 -1.69
CA THR A 33 8.54 7.09 -0.48
C THR A 33 7.19 6.52 -0.88
N VAL A 34 6.81 5.40 -0.27
CA VAL A 34 5.49 4.79 -0.43
C VAL A 34 4.70 5.09 0.84
N ALA A 35 3.50 5.65 0.69
CA ALA A 35 2.57 5.90 1.76
C ALA A 35 1.26 5.14 1.52
N LEU A 36 0.79 4.43 2.54
CA LEU A 36 -0.47 3.69 2.57
C LEU A 36 -1.42 4.36 3.55
N THR A 37 -2.63 4.66 3.10
CA THR A 37 -3.67 5.27 3.93
C THR A 37 -4.98 4.52 3.73
N VAL A 38 -5.61 4.14 4.84
CA VAL A 38 -6.96 3.59 4.82
C VAL A 38 -7.96 4.73 4.99
N THR A 39 -8.97 4.76 4.14
CA THR A 39 -10.10 5.68 4.23
C THR A 39 -11.34 4.87 4.55
N VAL A 40 -12.08 5.28 5.58
CA VAL A 40 -13.39 4.73 5.96
C VAL A 40 -14.37 5.89 5.97
N VAL A 41 -15.45 5.78 5.20
CA VAL A 41 -16.44 6.84 5.01
C VAL A 41 -17.52 6.79 6.11
N GLU A 42 -17.80 5.60 6.64
CA GLU A 42 -18.84 5.35 7.65
C GLU A 42 -18.20 4.85 8.95
N GLU A 43 -18.20 5.68 10.00
CA GLU A 43 -17.56 5.34 11.29
C GLU A 43 -18.18 4.11 11.97
N GLU A 44 -19.46 3.82 11.71
CA GLU A 44 -20.17 2.66 12.25
C GLU A 44 -19.44 1.35 11.91
N ARG A 45 -18.70 1.32 10.80
CA ARG A 45 -17.89 0.15 10.41
C ARG A 45 -16.74 -0.10 11.37
N LEU A 46 -16.18 0.96 11.94
CA LEU A 46 -15.11 0.86 12.94
C LEU A 46 -15.67 0.34 14.27
N ARG A 47 -16.89 0.73 14.63
CA ARG A 47 -17.54 0.31 15.88
C ARG A 47 -17.82 -1.18 15.96
N GLY A 48 -18.00 -1.84 14.81
CA GLY A 48 -18.20 -3.28 14.75
C GLY A 48 -16.98 -4.09 15.18
N GLY A 49 -15.79 -3.48 15.24
CA GLY A 49 -14.55 -4.13 15.69
C GLY A 49 -14.09 -5.30 14.80
N ARG A 50 -14.72 -5.48 13.64
CA ARG A 50 -14.35 -6.53 12.68
C ARG A 50 -13.26 -6.00 11.74
N PRO A 51 -12.27 -6.83 11.37
CA PRO A 51 -11.30 -6.46 10.35
C PRO A 51 -11.98 -6.06 9.03
N LEU A 52 -11.47 -4.98 8.44
CA LEU A 52 -11.88 -4.49 7.13
C LEU A 52 -11.12 -5.26 6.06
N VAL A 53 -11.83 -5.82 5.08
CA VAL A 53 -11.21 -6.52 3.94
C VAL A 53 -11.31 -5.59 2.74
N LEU A 54 -10.19 -4.95 2.39
CA LEU A 54 -10.17 -3.82 1.48
C LEU A 54 -9.92 -4.23 0.02
N PRO A 55 -10.54 -3.54 -0.96
CA PRO A 55 -11.62 -2.58 -0.78
C PRO A 55 -12.95 -3.27 -0.46
N GLU A 56 -13.78 -2.59 0.31
CA GLU A 56 -15.20 -2.89 0.51
C GLU A 56 -16.01 -1.60 0.37
N ASP A 57 -17.34 -1.70 0.35
CA ASP A 57 -18.19 -0.51 0.30
C ASP A 57 -17.83 0.45 1.43
N GLY A 58 -17.64 1.74 1.15
CA GLY A 58 -17.31 2.73 2.18
C GLY A 58 -15.93 2.58 2.84
N ALA A 59 -15.08 1.61 2.48
CA ALA A 59 -13.71 1.52 3.00
C ALA A 59 -12.70 1.07 1.94
N PHE A 60 -11.58 1.79 1.80
CA PHE A 60 -10.55 1.47 0.82
C PHE A 60 -9.16 1.93 1.26
N MET A 61 -8.13 1.27 0.74
CA MET A 61 -6.75 1.71 0.89
C MET A 61 -6.30 2.53 -0.33
N VAL A 62 -5.49 3.56 -0.09
CA VAL A 62 -4.84 4.38 -1.09
C VAL A 62 -3.34 4.22 -0.95
N ALA A 63 -2.66 3.96 -2.06
CA ALA A 63 -1.21 4.12 -2.15
C ALA A 63 -0.87 5.47 -2.78
N SER A 64 0.10 6.16 -2.20
CA SER A 64 0.80 7.30 -2.80
C SER A 64 2.27 6.94 -2.93
N VAL A 65 2.84 7.11 -4.11
CA VAL A 65 4.26 6.86 -4.38
C VAL A 65 4.88 8.15 -4.83
N THR A 66 5.89 8.59 -4.10
CA THR A 66 6.66 9.79 -4.40
C THR A 66 8.08 9.38 -4.75
N ARG A 67 8.53 9.71 -5.95
CA ARG A 67 9.93 9.57 -6.35
C ARG A 67 10.73 10.71 -5.74
N GLU A 68 11.77 10.36 -5.01
CA GLU A 68 12.72 11.33 -4.48
C GLU A 68 13.64 11.80 -5.61
N SER A 69 13.87 13.11 -5.67
CA SER A 69 14.77 13.72 -6.63
C SER A 69 15.65 14.75 -5.91
N PRO A 70 16.79 15.16 -6.50
CA PRO A 70 17.58 16.29 -5.97
C PRO A 70 16.81 17.61 -5.93
N GLY A 71 15.70 17.72 -6.67
CA GLY A 71 14.80 18.87 -6.67
C GLY A 71 13.55 18.62 -5.81
N ALA A 72 12.39 19.00 -6.33
CA ALA A 72 11.13 18.71 -5.66
C ALA A 72 10.77 17.21 -5.79
N PRO A 73 10.25 16.57 -4.73
CA PRO A 73 9.71 15.22 -4.82
C PRO A 73 8.53 15.17 -5.81
N GLU A 74 8.45 14.11 -6.60
CA GLU A 74 7.43 13.94 -7.64
C GLU A 74 6.47 12.82 -7.25
N VAL A 75 5.16 13.09 -7.22
CA VAL A 75 4.15 12.04 -7.00
C VAL A 75 3.92 11.28 -8.31
N VAL A 76 4.46 10.07 -8.40
CA VAL A 76 4.37 9.22 -9.61
C VAL A 76 3.18 8.27 -9.59
N LEU A 77 2.54 8.07 -8.43
CA LEU A 77 1.28 7.33 -8.29
C LEU A 77 0.48 7.90 -7.13
N ARG A 78 -0.83 8.05 -7.32
CA ARG A 78 -1.80 8.15 -6.22
C ARG A 78 -3.12 7.51 -6.62
N ARG A 79 -3.40 6.32 -6.11
CA ARG A 79 -4.58 5.52 -6.51
C ARG A 79 -5.16 4.71 -5.37
N LYS A 80 -6.47 4.46 -5.44
CA LYS A 80 -7.13 3.42 -4.64
C LYS A 80 -6.59 2.06 -5.07
N LEU A 81 -6.39 1.18 -4.11
CA LEU A 81 -5.86 -0.15 -4.34
C LEU A 81 -6.97 -1.15 -4.65
N VAL A 82 -6.68 -2.04 -5.60
CA VAL A 82 -7.54 -3.16 -5.98
C VAL A 82 -6.68 -4.42 -5.92
N PRO A 83 -7.13 -5.49 -5.24
CA PRO A 83 -6.38 -6.74 -5.15
C PRO A 83 -6.04 -7.29 -6.53
N TYR A 84 -4.81 -7.76 -6.68
CA TYR A 84 -4.24 -8.35 -7.90
C TYR A 84 -4.16 -7.43 -9.12
N LEU A 85 -4.56 -6.16 -8.99
CA LEU A 85 -4.34 -5.18 -10.04
C LEU A 85 -2.89 -4.70 -9.98
N GLU A 86 -2.21 -4.83 -11.12
CA GLU A 86 -0.88 -4.28 -11.30
C GLU A 86 -0.97 -2.77 -11.54
N LEU A 87 -0.25 -2.00 -10.74
CA LEU A 87 -0.22 -0.54 -10.78
C LEU A 87 1.17 -0.07 -11.21
N GLU A 88 1.20 0.81 -12.20
CA GLU A 88 2.43 1.40 -12.70
C GLU A 88 2.70 2.74 -12.00
N ALA A 89 3.91 2.90 -11.46
CA ALA A 89 4.37 4.07 -10.75
C ALA A 89 5.76 4.47 -11.26
N ALA A 90 5.80 5.20 -12.37
CA ALA A 90 7.01 5.44 -13.15
C ALA A 90 7.71 4.13 -13.54
N GLU A 91 8.93 3.87 -13.04
CA GLU A 91 9.72 2.67 -13.34
C GLU A 91 9.28 1.44 -12.52
N LEU A 92 8.39 1.63 -11.54
CA LEU A 92 7.91 0.59 -10.64
C LEU A 92 6.61 -0.02 -11.13
N SER A 93 6.49 -1.33 -10.90
CA SER A 93 5.22 -2.05 -10.86
C SER A 93 4.92 -2.46 -9.42
N LEU A 94 3.68 -2.21 -8.98
CA LEU A 94 3.19 -2.55 -7.66
C LEU A 94 1.98 -3.47 -7.78
N VAL A 95 1.91 -4.48 -6.91
CA VAL A 95 0.75 -5.35 -6.78
C VAL A 95 0.41 -5.55 -5.31
N PHE A 96 -0.87 -5.51 -4.97
CA PHE A 96 -1.39 -5.80 -3.63
C PHE A 96 -2.24 -7.06 -3.69
N LEU A 97 -1.97 -8.03 -2.84
CA LEU A 97 -2.58 -9.37 -2.84
C LEU A 97 -3.66 -9.50 -1.77
N SER A 98 -3.37 -9.00 -0.57
CA SER A 98 -4.29 -8.94 0.55
C SER A 98 -4.14 -7.58 1.24
N MET A 99 -5.27 -7.05 1.71
CA MET A 99 -5.37 -5.83 2.50
C MET A 99 -6.47 -6.04 3.53
N VAL A 100 -6.09 -6.56 4.70
CA VAL A 100 -6.96 -6.75 5.86
C VAL A 100 -6.50 -5.80 6.95
N VAL A 101 -7.39 -4.98 7.50
CA VAL A 101 -7.03 -3.99 8.52
C VAL A 101 -8.00 -4.07 9.69
N ASP A 102 -7.50 -4.43 10.86
CA ASP A 102 -8.26 -4.31 12.10
C ASP A 102 -8.51 -2.82 12.40
N PRO A 103 -9.74 -2.40 12.75
CA PRO A 103 -10.04 -1.01 13.09
C PRO A 103 -9.10 -0.41 14.14
N ARG A 104 -8.55 -1.22 15.06
CA ARG A 104 -7.60 -0.75 16.09
C ARG A 104 -6.22 -0.40 15.54
N ASN A 105 -5.88 -0.84 14.33
CA ASN A 105 -4.67 -0.40 13.62
C ASN A 105 -4.88 0.91 12.84
N LEU A 106 -6.07 1.50 12.86
CA LEU A 106 -6.29 2.84 12.29
C LEU A 106 -5.87 3.90 13.33
N GLY A 107 -4.75 4.55 13.07
CA GLY A 107 -4.18 5.61 13.92
C GLY A 107 -3.35 5.09 15.12
N ALA A 108 -3.11 3.79 15.22
CA ALA A 108 -2.31 3.19 16.29
C ALA A 108 -1.59 1.92 15.84
N ALA A 109 -0.45 1.64 16.49
CA ALA A 109 0.29 0.40 16.32
C ALA A 109 -0.25 -0.73 17.23
N GLY A 110 -0.07 -1.97 16.82
CA GLY A 110 -0.35 -3.17 17.62
C GLY A 110 -0.67 -4.41 16.78
N ALA A 111 -0.40 -5.59 17.34
CA ALA A 111 -0.66 -6.88 16.71
C ALA A 111 -2.14 -7.31 16.82
N TYR A 112 -3.02 -6.62 16.10
CA TYR A 112 -4.46 -6.88 16.12
C TYR A 112 -4.95 -7.79 14.99
N GLY A 113 -4.03 -8.29 14.15
CA GLY A 113 -4.35 -9.18 13.03
C GLY A 113 -4.57 -8.48 11.69
N SER A 114 -4.08 -7.24 11.55
CA SER A 114 -3.97 -6.59 10.25
C SER A 114 -2.94 -7.30 9.37
N GLU A 115 -3.18 -7.35 8.06
CA GLU A 115 -2.28 -7.96 7.09
C GLU A 115 -2.32 -7.16 5.77
N VAL A 116 -1.16 -6.76 5.27
CA VAL A 116 -1.01 -6.27 3.90
C VAL A 116 0.09 -7.05 3.21
N ARG A 117 -0.25 -7.76 2.15
CA ARG A 117 0.72 -8.44 1.29
C ARG A 117 0.82 -7.71 -0.03
N ALA A 118 1.99 -7.16 -0.30
CA ALA A 118 2.23 -6.40 -1.50
C ALA A 118 3.62 -6.69 -2.07
N GLY A 119 3.73 -6.55 -3.39
CA GLY A 119 4.95 -6.77 -4.15
C GLY A 119 5.32 -5.55 -4.98
N VAL A 120 6.61 -5.38 -5.24
CA VAL A 120 7.18 -4.36 -6.12
C VAL A 120 8.19 -4.98 -7.09
N ALA A 121 8.19 -4.52 -8.32
CA ALA A 121 9.15 -4.89 -9.36
C ALA A 121 9.59 -3.65 -10.15
N VAL A 122 10.75 -3.72 -10.81
CA VAL A 122 11.18 -2.71 -11.79
C VAL A 122 10.72 -3.18 -13.17
N ARG A 123 10.07 -2.31 -13.95
CA ARG A 123 9.66 -2.63 -15.33
C ARG A 123 10.60 -2.09 -16.39
N TRP A 124 11.10 -0.87 -16.21
CA TRP A 124 11.96 -0.21 -17.19
C TRP A 124 13.07 0.54 -16.45
N ALA A 125 14.30 0.04 -16.52
CA ALA A 125 15.46 0.87 -16.27
C ALA A 125 15.67 1.70 -17.54
N LEU A 126 15.46 3.02 -17.45
CA LEU A 126 16.03 3.94 -18.44
C LEU A 126 17.52 4.10 -18.17
#